data_AF-A0A7L4DVW0-F1
#
_entry.id   AF-A0A7L4DVW0-F1
#
_cell.length_a   1.000
_cell.length_b   1.000
_cell.length_c   1.000
_cell.angle_alpha   90.00
_cell.angle_beta   90.00
_cell.angle_gamma   90.00
#
_symmetry.space_group_name_H-M   'P 1'
#
loop_
_entity.id
_entity.type
_entity.pdbx_description
1 polymer ?
#
loop_
_entity_poly.entity_id
_entity_poly.type
_entity_poly.pdbx_seq_one_letter_code
_entity_poly.pdbx_strand_id
1 'polypeptide(L)'
;LHAELQLDRLKSRLSRRVLLLQGHQPSWLETLTLTPGTPPECHNLTAYLRDEAEFKDKLSPVALSLRLALPGDPGLVLYGDTLVQAQVGG
;
A
#
# COMPACT_ATOMS: atom_id res chain seq x y z
N LEU A 1 4.97 4.93 13.83
CA LEU A 1 4.15 3.82 13.28
C LEU A 1 4.68 3.48 11.90
N HIS A 2 4.89 2.21 11.55
CA HIS A 2 5.28 1.84 10.18
C HIS A 2 4.04 1.61 9.32
N ALA A 3 3.98 2.26 8.17
CA ALA A 3 2.92 2.08 7.18
C ALA A 3 3.50 1.49 5.90
N GLU A 4 2.94 0.38 5.43
CA GLU A 4 3.30 -0.28 4.18
C GLU A 4 2.09 -0.33 3.25
N LEU A 5 2.16 0.40 2.13
CA LEU A 5 1.22 0.27 1.02
C LEU A 5 1.80 -0.72 0.00
N GLN A 6 0.99 -1.68 -0.42
CA GLN A 6 1.31 -2.60 -1.52
C GLN A 6 0.26 -2.48 -2.62
N LEU A 7 0.73 -2.18 -3.82
CA LEU A 7 -0.06 -2.11 -5.03
C LEU A 7 -0.18 -3.49 -5.68
N ASP A 8 -1.34 -3.79 -6.26
CA ASP A 8 -1.64 -5.03 -6.98
C ASP A 8 -1.27 -6.31 -6.21
N ARG A 9 -1.59 -6.34 -4.90
CA ARG A 9 -1.05 -7.33 -3.94
C ARG A 9 -1.46 -8.79 -4.23
N LEU A 10 -2.54 -9.00 -5.00
CA LEU A 10 -2.95 -10.34 -5.42
C LEU A 10 -2.09 -10.91 -6.57
N LYS A 11 -1.20 -10.10 -7.15
CA LYS A 11 -0.21 -10.55 -8.15
C LYS A 11 1.13 -10.84 -7.50
N SER A 12 1.89 -11.75 -8.12
CA SER A 12 3.29 -11.98 -7.75
C SER A 12 4.09 -10.68 -7.86
N ARG A 13 5.18 -10.52 -7.09
CA ARG A 13 6.01 -9.30 -7.12
C ARG A 13 6.47 -8.93 -8.54
N LEU A 14 6.78 -9.91 -9.38
CA LEU A 14 7.24 -9.69 -10.77
C LEU A 14 6.10 -9.37 -11.74
N SER A 15 4.86 -9.70 -11.36
CA SER A 15 3.66 -9.54 -12.19
C SER A 15 2.78 -8.38 -11.75
N ARG A 16 3.26 -7.52 -10.83
CA ARG A 16 2.52 -6.34 -10.40
C ARG A 16 2.36 -5.39 -11.59
N ARG A 17 1.12 -5.01 -11.86
CA ARG A 17 0.73 -4.19 -13.01
C ARG A 17 0.75 -2.70 -12.70
N VAL A 18 0.66 -2.34 -11.42
CA VAL A 18 0.62 -0.95 -10.96
C VAL A 18 1.86 -0.65 -10.13
N LEU A 19 2.48 0.50 -10.41
CA LEU A 19 3.68 0.99 -9.75
C LEU A 19 3.45 2.41 -9.25
N LEU A 20 4.15 2.79 -8.20
CA LEU A 20 4.21 4.18 -7.76
C LEU A 20 5.00 4.99 -8.78
N LEU A 21 4.50 6.18 -9.10
CA LEU A 21 5.21 7.12 -9.96
C LEU A 21 6.56 7.49 -9.36
N GLN A 22 6.59 7.72 -8.04
CA GLN A 22 7.84 7.91 -7.33
C GLN A 22 8.57 6.57 -7.14
N GLY A 23 9.75 6.43 -7.72
CA GLY A 23 10.64 5.28 -7.52
C GLY A 23 10.29 4.01 -8.31
N HIS A 24 9.16 3.99 -9.04
CA HIS A 24 8.73 2.88 -9.89
C HIS A 24 8.66 1.54 -9.14
N GLN A 25 8.27 1.58 -7.87
CA GLN A 25 8.12 0.40 -7.03
C GLN A 25 6.65 0.05 -6.81
N PRO A 26 6.31 -1.23 -6.63
CA PRO A 26 4.94 -1.65 -6.35
C PRO A 26 4.56 -1.49 -4.86
N SER A 27 5.39 -0.84 -4.06
CA SER A 27 5.19 -0.68 -2.62
C SER A 27 5.79 0.63 -2.12
N TRP A 28 5.15 1.19 -1.09
CA TRP A 28 5.62 2.34 -0.34
C TRP A 28 5.70 1.96 1.14
N LEU A 29 6.78 2.38 1.79
CA LEU A 29 7.03 2.14 3.21
C LEU A 29 7.43 3.47 3.85
N GLU A 30 6.74 3.86 4.91
CA GLU A 30 7.07 5.08 5.66
C GLU A 30 6.95 4.85 7.18
N THR A 31 7.71 5.63 7.93
CA THR A 31 7.54 5.75 9.38
C THR A 31 6.76 7.02 9.68
N LEU A 32 5.50 6.86 10.08
CA LEU A 32 4.60 7.93 10.44
C LEU A 32 4.82 8.36 11.89
N THR A 33 4.78 9.67 12.12
CA THR A 33 4.90 10.27 13.45
C THR A 33 3.54 10.77 13.90
N LEU A 34 2.88 9.98 14.74
CA LEU A 34 1.54 10.31 15.23
C LEU A 34 1.62 11.24 16.44
N THR A 35 0.80 12.28 16.44
CA THR A 35 0.66 13.19 17.58
C THR A 35 -0.70 12.94 18.26
N PRO A 36 -0.73 12.68 19.58
CA PRO A 36 -1.99 12.48 20.28
C PRO A 36 -2.93 13.69 20.16
N GLY A 37 -4.21 13.44 19.89
CA GLY A 37 -5.24 14.49 19.81
C GLY A 37 -5.27 15.28 18.49
N THR A 38 -4.45 14.93 17.50
CA THR A 38 -4.51 15.55 16.17
C THR A 38 -5.44 14.77 15.23
N PRO A 39 -5.95 15.41 14.16
CA PRO A 39 -6.66 14.71 13.09
C PRO A 39 -5.82 13.60 12.44
N PRO A 40 -6.45 12.68 11.68
CA PRO A 40 -5.74 11.67 10.91
C PRO A 40 -4.71 12.30 9.96
N GLU A 41 -3.53 11.69 9.88
CA GLU A 41 -2.48 12.04 8.93
C GLU A 41 -2.77 11.39 7.57
N CYS A 42 -2.67 12.16 6.48
CA CYS A 42 -2.97 11.71 5.12
C CYS A 42 -1.78 11.94 4.19
N HIS A 43 -1.44 10.92 3.40
CA HIS A 43 -0.38 10.99 2.39
C HIS A 43 -0.97 10.71 1.01
N ASN A 44 -0.70 11.60 0.06
CA ASN A 44 -1.12 11.43 -1.33
C ASN A 44 0.02 10.80 -2.12
N LEU A 45 -0.27 9.65 -2.74
CA LEU A 45 0.67 8.91 -3.58
C LEU A 45 0.07 8.75 -4.98
N THR A 46 0.88 9.03 -5.99
CA THR A 46 0.50 8.83 -7.40
C THR A 46 1.03 7.50 -7.88
N ALA A 47 0.16 6.69 -8.49
CA ALA A 47 0.49 5.42 -9.10
C ALA A 47 0.09 5.41 -10.57
N TYR A 48 0.72 4.54 -11.35
CA TYR A 48 0.42 4.34 -12.77
C TYR A 48 0.28 2.85 -13.09
N LEU A 49 -0.56 2.55 -14.06
CA LEU A 49 -0.65 1.24 -14.69
C LEU A 49 0.49 1.13 -15.70
N ARG A 50 1.21 0.02 -15.68
CA ARG A 50 2.26 -0.30 -16.67
C ARG A 50 1.67 -0.38 -18.08
N ASP A 51 2.53 -0.43 -19.09
CA ASP A 51 2.08 -0.54 -20.47
C ASP A 51 1.28 -1.84 -20.68
N GLU A 52 0.26 -1.77 -21.54
CA GLU A 52 -0.64 -2.87 -21.82
C GLU A 52 0.08 -4.12 -22.36
N ALA A 53 1.21 -3.96 -23.04
CA ALA A 53 2.04 -5.05 -23.52
C ALA A 53 2.85 -5.75 -22.40
N GLU A 54 3.02 -5.11 -21.24
CA GLU A 54 3.84 -5.63 -20.14
C GLU A 54 3.13 -6.64 -19.25
N PHE A 55 1.79 -6.77 -19.36
CA PHE A 55 1.02 -7.72 -18.58
C PHE A 55 -0.16 -8.30 -19.36
N LYS A 56 -0.41 -9.60 -19.18
CA LYS A 56 -1.48 -10.31 -19.90
C LYS A 56 -2.84 -10.17 -19.23
N ASP A 57 -2.85 -10.00 -17.91
CA ASP A 57 -4.07 -10.03 -17.12
C ASP A 57 -4.72 -8.65 -17.01
N LYS A 58 -5.78 -8.47 -17.79
CA LYS A 58 -6.56 -7.22 -17.87
C LYS A 58 -7.92 -7.31 -17.16
N LEU A 59 -8.28 -8.49 -16.65
CA LEU A 59 -9.60 -8.76 -16.08
C LEU A 59 -9.58 -8.79 -14.56
N SER A 60 -8.47 -9.26 -13.96
CA SER A 60 -8.37 -9.30 -12.50
C SER A 60 -8.37 -7.90 -11.90
N PRO A 61 -9.12 -7.64 -10.81
CA PRO A 61 -9.10 -6.35 -10.14
C PRO A 61 -7.70 -6.01 -9.63
N VAL A 62 -7.39 -4.71 -9.55
CA VAL A 62 -6.16 -4.24 -8.91
C VAL A 62 -6.44 -4.13 -7.41
N ALA A 63 -5.74 -4.93 -6.60
CA ALA A 63 -5.89 -4.93 -5.15
C ALA A 63 -4.82 -4.06 -4.47
N LEU A 64 -5.24 -3.07 -3.70
CA LEU A 64 -4.42 -2.19 -2.89
C LEU A 64 -4.50 -2.65 -1.44
N SER A 65 -3.37 -2.74 -0.75
CA SER A 65 -3.33 -3.14 0.66
C SER A 65 -2.47 -2.17 1.47
N LEU A 66 -3.02 -1.63 2.55
CA LEU A 66 -2.31 -0.81 3.53
C LEU A 66 -2.19 -1.59 4.83
N ARG A 67 -0.96 -1.76 5.32
CA ARG A 67 -0.64 -2.41 6.59
C ARG A 67 0.05 -1.43 7.53
N LEU A 68 -0.37 -1.43 8.79
CA LEU A 68 0.21 -0.65 9.87
C LEU A 68 0.86 -1.58 10.89
N ALA A 69 2.05 -1.24 11.37
CA ALA A 69 2.78 -2.02 12.36
C ALA A 69 3.58 -1.13 13.32
N LEU A 70 3.79 -1.61 14.55
CA LEU A 70 4.68 -0.95 15.50
C LEU A 70 6.15 -1.25 15.18
N PRO A 71 7.10 -0.35 15.52
CA PRO A 71 8.54 -0.56 15.33
C PRO A 71 9.18 -1.67 16.19
N GLY A 72 8.41 -2.44 16.96
CA GLY A 72 8.92 -3.51 17.83
C GLY A 72 9.09 -3.13 19.31
N ASP A 73 8.35 -2.13 19.80
CA ASP A 73 8.34 -1.79 21.23
C ASP A 73 7.48 -2.80 22.02
N PRO A 74 8.05 -3.56 22.99
CA PRO A 74 7.36 -4.61 23.72
C PRO A 74 6.25 -4.11 24.67
N GLY A 75 6.19 -2.81 24.96
CA GLY A 75 5.17 -2.23 25.85
C GLY A 75 3.91 -1.72 25.15
N LEU A 76 3.90 -1.66 23.81
CA LEU A 76 2.84 -1.03 23.03
C LEU A 76 2.00 -2.09 22.30
N VAL A 77 0.68 -1.90 22.31
CA VAL A 77 -0.28 -2.72 21.56
C VAL A 77 -0.97 -1.86 20.52
N LEU A 78 -0.96 -2.32 19.28
CA LEU A 78 -1.70 -1.72 18.17
C LEU A 78 -2.94 -2.57 17.89
N TYR A 79 -4.12 -1.97 17.89
CA TYR A 79 -5.40 -2.64 17.70
C TYR A 79 -6.33 -1.81 16.80
N GLY A 80 -7.43 -2.41 16.34
CA GLY A 80 -8.33 -1.85 15.33
C GLY A 80 -7.96 -2.28 13.91
N ASP A 81 -8.35 -1.49 12.91
CA ASP A 81 -8.10 -1.78 11.50
C ASP A 81 -6.65 -1.46 11.13
N THR A 82 -5.77 -2.44 11.35
CA THR A 82 -4.33 -2.34 11.08
C THR A 82 -3.93 -2.89 9.71
N LEU A 83 -4.85 -3.56 9.03
CA LEU A 83 -4.69 -4.04 7.67
C LEU A 83 -5.99 -3.81 6.93
N VAL A 84 -5.96 -2.98 5.89
CA VAL A 84 -7.10 -2.72 5.01
C VAL A 84 -6.73 -3.07 3.58
N GLN A 85 -7.71 -3.57 2.83
CA GLN A 85 -7.56 -3.89 1.42
C GLN A 85 -8.73 -3.32 0.63
N ALA A 86 -8.41 -2.67 -0.48
CA ALA A 86 -9.37 -2.16 -1.44
C ALA A 86 -9.11 -2.79 -2.81
N GLN A 87 -10.14 -2.87 -3.65
CA GLN A 87 -10.04 -3.37 -5.00
C GLN A 87 -10.69 -2.38 -5.95
N VAL A 88 -10.03 -2.12 -7.07
CA VAL A 88 -10.59 -1.33 -8.17
C VAL A 88 -10.90 -2.29 -9.31
N GLY A 89 -12.18 -2.35 -9.70
CA GLY A 89 -12.61 -3.04 -10.91
C GLY A 89 -12.21 -2.22 -12.13
N GLY A 90 -11.75 -2.91 -13.18
CA GLY A 90 -11.57 -2.30 -14.50
C GLY A 90 -12.92 -1.99 -15.14
#